data_AF-R6AWL6-F1
#
_entry.id   AF-R6AWL6-F1
#
_cell.length_a   1.000
_cell.length_b   1.000
_cell.length_c   1.000
_cell.angle_alpha   90.00
_cell.angle_beta   90.00
_cell.angle_gamma   90.00
#
_symmetry.space_group_name_H-M   'P 1'
#
loop_
_entity.id
_entity.type
_entity.pdbx_description
1 polymer ?
#
loop_
_entity_poly.entity_id
_entity_poly.type
_entity_poly.pdbx_seq_one_letter_code
_entity_poly.pdbx_strand_id
1 'polypeptide(L)' 'MTVQTRDESVNGFMVGTYFSCEVCAGKRAVDCIVFSSTELDENDIENFETVEFSFHIFKTADWNTIDDSKPVVLNFN' A
#
# COMPACT_ATOMS: atom_id res chain seq x y z
N MET A 1 -3.24 13.17 -9.20
CA MET A 1 -2.89 12.91 -7.78
C MET A 1 -2.20 11.58 -7.73
N THR A 2 -1.23 11.40 -6.85
CA THR A 2 -0.56 10.12 -6.68
C THR A 2 -1.01 9.49 -5.38
N VAL A 3 -1.24 8.18 -5.43
CA VAL A 3 -1.61 7.35 -4.29
C VAL A 3 -0.47 6.37 -4.07
N GLN A 4 0.02 6.30 -2.84
CA GLN A 4 0.97 5.30 -2.36
C GLN A 4 0.39 4.61 -1.13
N THR A 5 0.93 3.46 -0.76
CA THR A 5 0.63 2.81 0.50
C THR A 5 1.61 3.30 1.58
N ARG A 6 1.21 3.17 2.84
CA ARG A 6 2.03 3.44 4.03
C ARG A 6 1.64 2.50 5.15
N ASP A 7 2.57 2.34 6.09
CA ASP A 7 2.41 1.56 7.31
C ASP A 7 1.96 0.13 6.98
N GLU A 8 2.57 -0.46 5.95
CA GLU A 8 2.20 -1.75 5.43
C GLU A 8 2.69 -2.89 6.31
N SER A 9 1.79 -3.82 6.60
CA SER A 9 2.13 -5.06 7.30
C SER A 9 1.39 -6.27 6.75
N VAL A 10 2.04 -7.42 6.86
CA VAL A 10 1.47 -8.74 6.57
C VAL A 10 1.64 -9.60 7.82
N ASN A 11 0.56 -10.18 8.30
CA ASN A 11 0.51 -10.98 9.53
C ASN A 11 1.11 -10.27 10.76
N GLY A 12 1.02 -8.93 10.80
CA GLY A 12 1.56 -8.09 11.88
C GLY A 12 3.05 -7.76 11.75
N PHE A 13 3.75 -8.23 10.72
CA PHE A 13 5.13 -7.85 10.41
C PHE A 13 5.16 -6.72 9.38
N MET A 14 6.00 -5.71 9.60
CA MET A 14 6.16 -4.61 8.65
C MET A 14 6.82 -5.14 7.37
N VAL A 15 6.14 -4.94 6.24
CA VAL A 15 6.60 -5.41 4.93
C VAL A 15 6.36 -4.29 3.93
N GLY A 16 7.43 -3.80 3.32
CA GLY A 16 7.39 -2.78 2.30
C GLY A 16 6.69 -3.23 1.03
N THR A 17 6.19 -2.25 0.29
CA THR A 17 5.50 -2.49 -0.97
C THR A 17 6.06 -1.64 -2.11
N TYR A 18 5.82 -2.12 -3.33
CA TYR A 18 6.03 -1.39 -4.56
C TYR A 18 4.66 -0.97 -5.11
N PHE A 19 4.21 0.22 -4.70
CA PHE A 19 2.96 0.82 -5.18
C PHE A 19 3.07 2.34 -5.27
N SER A 20 2.80 2.88 -6.46
CA SER A 20 2.70 4.33 -6.69
C SER A 20 1.87 4.61 -7.93
N CYS A 21 0.58 4.87 -7.70
CA CYS A 21 -0.42 4.98 -8.77
C CYS A 21 -0.83 6.43 -9.00
N GLU A 22 -0.71 6.93 -10.23
CA GLU A 22 -1.21 8.26 -10.61
C GLU A 22 -2.66 8.19 -11.11
N VAL A 23 -3.52 9.05 -10.55
CA VAL A 23 -4.91 9.24 -10.94
C VAL A 23 -5.08 10.64 -11.56
N CYS A 24 -5.30 10.66 -12.88
CA CYS A 24 -5.61 11.88 -13.62
C CYS A 24 -7.04 12.40 -13.32
N ALA A 25 -7.24 13.71 -13.47
CA ALA A 25 -8.53 14.34 -13.23
C ALA A 25 -9.64 13.72 -14.11
N GLY A 26 -10.77 13.36 -13.48
CA GLY A 26 -11.91 12.73 -14.16
C GLY A 26 -11.66 11.32 -14.69
N LYS A 27 -10.56 10.67 -14.29
CA LYS A 27 -10.20 9.30 -14.68
C LYS A 27 -10.23 8.35 -13.48
N ARG A 28 -10.17 7.06 -13.79
CA ARG A 28 -9.95 5.95 -12.84
C ARG A 28 -8.65 5.25 -13.22
N ALA A 29 -7.86 4.86 -12.23
CA ALA A 29 -6.72 3.98 -12.38
C ALA A 29 -7.00 2.63 -11.69
N VAL A 30 -6.37 1.56 -12.18
CA VAL A 30 -6.36 0.22 -11.59
C VAL A 30 -4.92 -0.25 -11.66
N ASP A 31 -4.36 -0.65 -10.53
CA ASP A 31 -2.96 -1.00 -10.40
C ASP A 31 -2.78 -2.05 -9.28
N CYS A 32 -1.59 -2.64 -9.19
CA CYS A 32 -1.26 -3.69 -8.24
C CYS A 32 -0.36 -3.17 -7.11
N ILE A 33 -0.70 -3.52 -5.86
CA ILE A 33 0.24 -3.40 -4.73
C ILE A 33 1.06 -4.68 -4.69
N VAL A 34 2.38 -4.58 -4.81
CA VAL A 34 3.30 -5.72 -4.75
C VAL A 34 4.08 -5.66 -3.45
N PHE A 35 3.97 -6.68 -2.61
CA PHE A 35 4.74 -6.80 -1.37
C PHE A 35 6.16 -7.29 -1.66
N SER A 36 7.13 -6.83 -0.87
CA SER A 36 8.53 -7.25 -0.97
C SER A 36 8.69 -8.73 -0.68
N SER A 37 9.03 -9.54 -1.69
CA SER A 37 9.25 -10.98 -1.50
C SER A 37 10.41 -11.27 -0.55
N THR A 38 11.47 -10.45 -0.60
CA THR A 38 12.61 -10.60 0.31
C THR A 38 12.18 -10.45 1.77
N GLU A 39 11.35 -9.44 2.08
CA GLU A 39 10.91 -9.22 3.45
C GLU A 39 9.86 -10.25 3.89
N LEU A 40 9.05 -10.79 2.97
CA LEU A 40 8.18 -11.93 3.27
C LEU A 40 9.01 -13.17 3.65
N ASP A 41 10.05 -13.47 2.88
CA ASP A 41 10.96 -14.59 3.14
C ASP A 41 11.73 -14.39 4.47
N GLU A 42 12.21 -13.18 4.75
CA GLU A 42 12.92 -12.84 6.00
C GLU A 42 12.05 -12.94 7.26
N ASN A 43 10.73 -12.80 7.13
CA ASN A 43 9.76 -12.94 8.22
C ASN A 43 9.06 -14.31 8.25
N ASP A 44 9.53 -15.28 7.46
CA ASP A 44 8.95 -16.63 7.35
C ASP A 44 7.43 -16.62 6.98
N ILE A 45 7.01 -15.67 6.14
CA ILE A 45 5.60 -15.49 5.73
C ILE A 45 5.33 -16.25 4.43
N GLU A 46 4.74 -17.44 4.55
CA GLU A 46 4.32 -18.24 3.39
C GLU A 46 2.86 -17.98 2.95
N ASN A 47 2.00 -17.56 3.89
CA ASN A 47 0.58 -17.32 3.66
C ASN A 47 0.16 -15.97 4.24
N PHE A 48 -0.74 -15.30 3.55
CA PHE A 48 -1.31 -14.05 3.99
C PHE A 48 -2.55 -14.37 4.81
N GLU A 49 -2.55 -14.05 6.10
CA GLU A 49 -3.71 -14.15 7.00
C GLU A 49 -4.36 -12.77 7.15
N THR A 50 -3.52 -11.77 7.46
CA THR A 50 -3.93 -10.36 7.57
C THR A 50 -2.99 -9.46 6.79
N VAL A 51 -3.56 -8.43 6.17
CA VAL A 51 -2.80 -7.35 5.54
C VAL A 51 -3.37 -6.03 6.02
N GLU A 52 -2.51 -5.14 6.48
CA GLU A 52 -2.88 -3.78 6.89
C GLU A 52 -2.02 -2.75 6.14
N PHE A 53 -2.64 -1.68 5.67
CA PHE A 53 -1.95 -0.51 5.10
C PHE A 53 -2.87 0.71 5.13
N SER A 54 -2.30 1.91 5.01
CA SER A 54 -3.04 3.13 4.72
C SER A 54 -2.68 3.66 3.33
N PHE A 55 -3.54 4.50 2.74
CA PHE A 55 -3.23 5.22 1.52
C PHE A 55 -2.72 6.62 1.83
N HIS A 56 -1.54 6.95 1.32
CA HIS A 56 -1.02 8.31 1.28
C HIS A 56 -1.36 8.96 -0.05
N ILE A 57 -2.12 10.04 -0.02
CA ILE A 57 -2.58 10.74 -1.22
C ILE A 57 -1.91 12.11 -1.27
N PHE A 58 -1.22 12.39 -2.38
CA PHE A 58 -0.50 13.65 -2.54
C PHE A 58 -0.60 14.21 -3.96
N LYS A 59 -0.29 15.50 -4.08
CA LYS A 59 -0.18 16.17 -5.36
C LYS A 59 1.07 15.70 -6.08
N THR A 60 0.89 15.11 -7.26
CA THR A 60 1.99 14.59 -8.09
C THR A 60 3.04 15.64 -8.44
N ALA A 61 2.64 16.91 -8.58
CA ALA A 61 3.52 17.99 -9.04
C ALA A 61 4.51 18.48 -7.97
N ASP A 62 4.13 18.45 -6.69
CA ASP A 62 4.87 19.11 -5.62
C ASP A 62 4.96 18.26 -4.33
N TRP A 63 4.43 17.04 -4.35
CA TRP A 63 4.46 16.08 -3.23
C TRP A 63 3.71 16.54 -1.98
N ASN A 64 2.93 17.62 -2.07
CA ASN A 64 2.12 18.08 -0.96
C ASN A 64 1.02 17.07 -0.66
N THR A 65 0.97 16.63 0.60
CA THR A 65 -0.08 15.75 1.11
C THR A 65 -1.45 16.39 0.89
N ILE A 66 -2.37 15.58 0.36
CA ILE A 66 -3.78 15.92 0.21
C ILE A 66 -4.56 15.30 1.36
N ASP A 67 -4.33 14.01 1.61
CA ASP A 67 -4.99 13.25 2.68
C ASP A 67 -4.23 11.95 2.98
N ASP A 68 -4.51 11.38 4.16
CA ASP A 68 -4.07 10.05 4.56
C ASP A 68 -5.31 9.25 4.98
N SER A 69 -5.48 8.05 4.42
CA SER A 69 -6.63 7.23 4.75
C SER A 69 -6.51 6.65 6.16
N LYS A 70 -7.65 6.25 6.73
CA LYS A 70 -7.63 5.26 7.83
C LYS A 70 -7.02 3.95 7.34
N PRO A 71 -6.49 3.11 8.24
CA PRO A 71 -6.01 1.79 7.88
C PRO A 71 -7.08 0.95 7.19
N VAL A 72 -6.68 0.29 6.12
CA VAL A 72 -7.42 -0.75 5.42
C VAL A 72 -6.89 -2.08 5.93
N VAL A 73 -7.79 -2.92 6.45
CA VAL A 73 -7.45 -4.26 6.95
C VAL A 73 -8.13 -5.31 6.06
N LEU A 74 -7.34 -6.17 5.45
CA LEU A 74 -7.79 -7.33 4.69
C LEU A 74 -7.56 -8.59 5.52
N ASN A 75 -8.57 -9.46 5.57
CA ASN A 75 -8.49 -10.75 6.23
C ASN A 75 -8.73 -11.85 5.20
N PHE A 76 -7.82 -12.81 5.15
CA PHE A 76 -7.85 -13.92 4.23
C PHE A 76 -8.08 -15.19 5.06
N ASN A 77 -9.36 -15.61 5.14
CA ASN A 77 -9.77 -16.82 5.86
C ASN A 77 -9.41 -18.09 5.09
#